data_AF-A0A7C3L8M5-F1
#
_entry.id   AF-A0A7C3L8M5-F1
#
_cell.length_a   1.000
_cell.length_b   1.000
_cell.length_c   1.000
_cell.angle_alpha   90.00
_cell.angle_beta   90.00
_cell.angle_gamma   90.00
#
_symmetry.space_group_name_H-M   'P 1'
#
loop_
_entity.id
_entity.type
_entity.pdbx_description
1 polymer ?
#
loop_
_entity_poly.entity_id
_entity_poly.type
_entity_poly.pdbx_seq_one_letter_code
_entity_poly.pdbx_strand_id
1 'polypeptide(L)'
;MRLEDKSLSFVVNFLLGVAWASVIIGAVTSFLSFYHDSFLFALISAFVGAIPGMVAVLLLEVVITIKEKHLELKKQTALLQQLVAQKDKPHNLP
;
A
#
# COMPACT_ATOMS: atom_id res chain seq x y z
N MET A 1 13.81 -2.03 1.01
CA MET A 1 14.70 -2.92 0.22
C MET A 1 13.94 -4.16 -0.28
N ARG A 2 12.87 -4.01 -1.08
CA ARG A 2 11.96 -5.14 -1.40
C ARG A 2 11.35 -5.14 -2.81
N LEU A 3 11.61 -4.10 -3.62
CA LEU A 3 11.30 -4.06 -5.05
C LEU A 3 12.63 -4.02 -5.83
N GLU A 4 12.73 -4.74 -6.95
CA GLU A 4 13.87 -4.65 -7.88
C GLU A 4 14.11 -3.20 -8.35
N ASP A 5 13.04 -2.39 -8.37
CA ASP A 5 13.07 -1.00 -8.80
C ASP A 5 12.95 -0.05 -7.60
N LYS A 6 14.11 0.44 -7.11
CA LYS A 6 14.24 1.31 -5.93
C LYS A 6 13.40 2.60 -6.06
N SER A 7 13.26 3.12 -7.28
CA SER A 7 12.50 4.33 -7.58
C SER A 7 11.00 4.12 -7.35
N LEU A 8 10.44 3.01 -7.83
CA LEU A 8 9.02 2.72 -7.71
C LEU A 8 8.61 2.48 -6.25
N SER A 9 9.46 1.82 -5.47
CA SER A 9 9.23 1.64 -4.02
C SER A 9 9.22 2.97 -3.29
N PHE A 10 10.11 3.90 -3.67
CA PHE A 10 10.17 5.22 -3.07
C PHE A 10 8.91 6.01 -3.38
N VAL A 11 8.51 6.07 -4.65
CA VAL A 11 7.32 6.82 -5.10
C VAL A 11 6.07 6.31 -4.39
N VAL A 12 5.87 5.00 -4.35
CA VAL A 12 4.67 4.41 -3.75
C VAL A 12 4.61 4.65 -2.23
N ASN A 13 5.74 4.51 -1.52
CA ASN A 13 5.81 4.82 -0.09
C ASN A 13 5.63 6.32 0.20
N PHE A 14 6.15 7.19 -0.66
CA PHE A 14 5.95 8.63 -0.57
C PHE A 14 4.47 8.99 -0.77
N LEU A 15 3.82 8.44 -1.80
CA LEU A 15 2.40 8.65 -2.07
C LEU A 15 1.52 8.15 -0.90
N LEU A 16 1.87 7.01 -0.29
CA LEU A 16 1.17 6.52 0.89
C LEU A 16 1.28 7.50 2.07
N GLY A 17 2.48 8.06 2.29
CA GLY A 17 2.70 9.11 3.27
C GLY A 17 1.88 10.38 2.99
N VAL A 18 1.81 10.81 1.72
CA VAL A 18 0.99 11.95 1.29
C VAL A 18 -0.51 11.67 1.50
N ALA A 19 -0.97 10.45 1.22
CA ALA A 19 -2.36 10.07 1.46
C ALA A 19 -2.71 10.13 2.95
N TRP A 20 -1.84 9.63 3.83
CA TRP A 20 -2.00 9.78 5.28
C TRP A 20 -1.98 11.24 5.74
N ALA A 21 -1.08 12.06 5.20
CA ALA A 21 -1.08 13.49 5.48
C ALA A 21 -2.40 14.15 5.05
N SER A 22 -2.95 13.77 3.89
CA SER A 22 -4.25 14.26 3.42
C SER A 22 -5.40 13.87 4.35
N VAL A 23 -5.36 12.69 4.99
CA VAL A 23 -6.34 12.28 6.01
C VAL A 23 -6.32 13.26 7.19
N ILE A 24 -5.13 13.51 7.73
CA ILE A 24 -4.94 14.39 8.89
C ILE A 24 -5.35 15.82 8.53
N ILE A 25 -4.89 16.33 7.38
CA ILE A 25 -5.23 17.68 6.91
C ILE A 25 -6.74 17.81 6.71
N GLY A 26 -7.39 16.85 6.06
CA GLY A 26 -8.84 16.87 5.84
C GLY A 26 -9.65 16.82 7.14
N ALA A 27 -9.21 16.01 8.10
CA ALA A 27 -9.84 15.90 9.42
C ALA A 27 -9.68 17.20 10.22
N VAL A 28 -8.46 17.73 10.30
CA VAL A 28 -8.15 18.94 11.08
C VAL A 28 -8.81 20.16 10.47
N THR A 29 -8.78 20.32 9.15
CA THR A 29 -9.44 21.45 8.48
C THR A 29 -10.94 21.41 8.69
N SER A 30 -11.58 20.24 8.53
CA SER A 30 -13.02 20.10 8.78
C SER A 30 -13.39 20.32 10.25
N PHE A 31 -12.57 19.84 11.18
CA PHE A 31 -12.77 20.12 12.61
C PHE A 31 -12.74 21.62 12.89
N LEU A 32 -11.70 22.32 12.44
CA LEU A 32 -11.52 23.75 12.69
C LEU A 32 -12.61 24.60 12.04
N SER A 33 -13.12 24.20 10.87
CA SER A 33 -14.23 24.90 10.19
C SER A 33 -15.53 24.88 10.97
N PHE A 34 -15.82 23.79 11.71
CA PHE A 34 -17.10 23.60 12.40
C PHE A 34 -16.99 23.66 13.93
N TYR A 35 -15.78 23.85 14.46
CA TYR A 35 -15.53 23.97 15.89
C TYR A 35 -16.30 25.12 16.54
N HIS A 36 -16.54 26.19 15.78
CA HIS A 36 -17.27 27.35 16.27
C HIS A 36 -18.77 27.07 16.48
N ASP A 37 -19.37 26.18 15.69
CA ASP A 37 -20.81 25.89 15.76
C ASP A 37 -21.15 24.94 16.91
N SER A 38 -20.47 23.79 16.96
CA SER A 38 -20.67 22.79 18.02
C SER A 38 -19.55 21.78 18.02
N PHE A 39 -19.04 21.47 19.22
CA PHE A 39 -17.97 20.49 19.39
C PHE A 39 -18.33 19.10 18.83
N LEU A 40 -19.56 18.63 19.07
CA LEU A 40 -20.01 17.32 18.57
C LEU A 40 -20.10 17.31 17.04
N PHE A 41 -20.58 18.40 16.45
CA PHE A 41 -20.68 18.53 15.00
C PHE A 41 -19.29 18.60 14.36
N ALA A 42 -18.35 19.33 14.98
CA ALA A 42 -16.96 19.40 14.55
C ALA A 42 -16.26 18.05 14.59
N LEU A 43 -16.57 17.21 15.58
CA LEU A 43 -16.02 15.86 15.66
C LEU A 43 -16.51 15.00 14.48
N ILE A 44 -17.82 15.02 14.20
CA ILE A 44 -18.40 14.27 13.06
C ILE A 44 -17.85 14.79 11.73
N SER A 45 -17.75 16.11 11.56
CA SER A 45 -17.21 16.71 10.34
C SER A 45 -15.74 16.35 10.14
N ALA A 46 -14.94 16.21 11.20
CA ALA A 46 -13.56 15.74 11.12
C ALA A 46 -13.48 14.31 10.54
N PHE A 47 -14.36 13.41 10.98
CA PHE A 47 -14.44 12.07 10.40
C PHE A 47 -14.84 12.11 8.93
N VAL A 48 -15.82 12.94 8.56
CA VAL A 48 -16.25 13.09 7.17
C VAL A 48 -15.13 13.68 6.30
N GLY A 49 -14.42 14.70 6.81
CA GLY A 49 -13.27 15.33 6.16
C GLY A 49 -12.07 14.40 5.97
N ALA A 50 -11.93 13.38 6.81
CA ALA A 50 -10.92 12.35 6.69
C ALA A 50 -11.21 11.34 5.54
N ILE A 51 -12.49 11.17 5.16
CA ILE A 51 -12.92 10.12 4.21
C ILE A 51 -12.18 10.20 2.87
N PRO A 52 -12.08 11.35 2.19
CA PRO A 52 -11.39 11.42 0.89
C PRO A 52 -9.93 10.95 0.98
N GLY A 53 -9.22 11.32 2.05
CA GLY A 53 -7.86 10.85 2.31
C GLY A 53 -7.81 9.34 2.57
N MET A 54 -8.77 8.80 3.35
CA MET A 54 -8.81 7.37 3.66
C MET A 54 -9.09 6.53 2.41
N VAL A 55 -9.94 7.02 1.50
CA VAL A 55 -10.15 6.38 0.19
C VAL A 55 -8.85 6.33 -0.61
N ALA A 56 -8.08 7.43 -0.62
CA ALA A 56 -6.78 7.45 -1.29
C ALA A 56 -5.77 6.46 -0.68
N VAL A 57 -5.73 6.35 0.66
CA VAL A 57 -4.91 5.36 1.37
C VAL A 57 -5.29 3.94 0.95
N LEU A 58 -6.58 3.60 0.96
CA LEU A 58 -7.06 2.27 0.57
C LEU A 58 -6.70 1.92 -0.87
N LEU A 59 -6.89 2.86 -1.81
CA LEU A 59 -6.53 2.63 -3.22
C LEU A 59 -5.03 2.36 -3.38
N LEU A 60 -4.18 3.14 -2.70
CA LEU A 60 -2.74 2.93 -2.73
C LEU A 60 -2.34 1.59 -2.12
N GLU A 61 -2.95 1.22 -1.00
CA GLU A 61 -2.69 -0.06 -0.33
C GLU A 61 -3.03 -1.26 -1.22
N VAL A 62 -4.14 -1.18 -1.97
CA VAL A 62 -4.52 -2.20 -2.95
C VAL A 62 -3.48 -2.29 -4.07
N VAL A 63 -3.02 -1.16 -4.60
CA VAL A 63 -1.99 -1.12 -5.65
C VAL A 63 -0.67 -1.72 -5.16
N ILE A 64 -0.24 -1.37 -3.95
CA ILE A 64 0.96 -1.93 -3.29
C ILE A 64 0.82 -3.44 -3.19
N THR A 65 -0.29 -3.92 -2.63
CA THR A 65 -0.55 -5.34 -2.40
C THR A 65 -0.51 -6.15 -3.69
N ILE A 66 -1.13 -5.63 -4.77
CA ILE A 66 -1.12 -6.30 -6.09
C ILE A 66 0.32 -6.41 -6.62
N LYS A 67 1.13 -5.36 -6.48
CA LYS A 67 2.53 -5.36 -6.93
C LYS A 67 3.38 -6.35 -6.13
N GLU A 68 3.22 -6.39 -4.81
CA GLU A 68 3.94 -7.35 -3.95
C GLU A 68 3.58 -8.79 -4.31
N LYS A 69 2.28 -9.07 -4.48
CA LYS A 69 1.80 -10.40 -4.89
C LYS A 69 2.37 -10.84 -6.23
N HIS A 70 2.43 -9.95 -7.21
CA HIS A 70 3.02 -10.24 -8.52
C HIS A 70 4.51 -10.59 -8.44
N LEU A 71 5.28 -9.88 -7.61
CA LEU A 71 6.69 -10.17 -7.40
C LEU A 71 6.92 -11.50 -6.68
N GLU A 72 6.07 -11.80 -5.70
CA GLU A 72 6.13 -13.07 -4.99
C GLU A 72 5.81 -14.26 -5.91
N LEU A 73 4.77 -14.14 -6.74
CA LEU A 73 4.43 -15.12 -7.78
C LEU A 73 5.61 -15.36 -8.73
N LYS A 74 6.28 -14.31 -9.22
CA LYS A 74 7.45 -14.44 -10.10
C LYS A 74 8.59 -15.22 -9.42
N LYS A 75 8.86 -14.95 -8.14
CA LYS A 75 9.87 -15.67 -7.35
C LYS A 75 9.49 -17.14 -7.18
N GLN A 76 8.24 -17.43 -6.87
CA GLN A 76 7.74 -18.80 -6.73
C GLN A 76 7.86 -19.56 -8.06
N THR A 77 7.49 -18.95 -9.19
CA THR A 77 7.64 -19.58 -10.52
C THR A 77 9.11 -19.88 -10.84
N ALA A 78 10.03 -18.97 -10.54
CA ALA A 78 11.45 -19.19 -10.75
C ALA A 78 11.99 -20.36 -9.89
N LEU A 79 11.56 -20.46 -8.63
CA LEU A 79 11.92 -21.58 -7.76
C LEU A 79 11.36 -22.91 -8.27
N LEU A 80 10.09 -22.93 -8.72
CA LEU A 80 9.48 -24.11 -9.33
C LEU A 80 10.22 -24.58 -10.58
N GLN A 81 10.65 -23.64 -11.44
CA GLN A 81 11.45 -23.96 -12.62
C GLN A 81 12.81 -24.60 -12.23
N GLN A 82 13.47 -24.08 -11.19
CA GLN A 82 14.73 -24.66 -10.68
C GLN A 82 14.54 -26.07 -10.11
N LEU A 83 13.43 -26.32 -9.41
CA LEU A 83 13.13 -27.64 -8.85
C LEU A 83 12.83 -28.67 -9.95
N VAL A 84 12.07 -28.29 -10.98
CA VAL A 84 11.80 -29.14 -12.14
C VAL A 84 13.10 -29.47 -12.87
N ALA A 85 13.95 -28.46 -13.14
CA ALA A 85 15.24 -28.67 -13.80
C ALA A 85 16.21 -29.55 -12.99
N GLN A 86 16.12 -29.53 -11.66
CA GLN A 86 16.89 -30.44 -10.80
C GLN A 86 16.35 -31.86 -10.81
N LYS A 87 15.03 -32.03 -10.90
CA LYS A 87 14.38 -33.34 -10.98
C LYS A 87 14.63 -34.05 -12.32
N ASP A 88 14.73 -33.28 -13.40
CA ASP A 88 15.03 -33.80 -14.75
C ASP A 88 16.51 -34.10 -14.99
N LYS A 89 17.43 -33.69 -14.09
CA LYS A 89 18.79 -34.23 -14.11
C LYS A 89 18.70 -35.70 -13.69
N PRO A 90 19.02 -36.67 -14.57
CA PRO A 90 18.99 -38.07 -14.21
C PRO A 90 19.88 -38.27 -13.00
N HIS A 91 19.33 -38.95 -12.01
CA HIS A 91 20.05 -39.48 -10.87
C HIS A 91 21.09 -40.48 -11.41
N ASN A 92 22.25 -39.97 -11.85
CA ASN A 92 23.46 -40.76 -11.98
C ASN A 92 23.89 -41.11 -10.55
N LEU A 93 23.24 -42.15 -10.01
CA LEU A 93 23.81 -43.00 -8.99
C LEU A 93 25.05 -43.66 -9.61
N PRO A 94 26.24 -43.60 -8.96
CA PRO A 94 27.21 -44.67 -9.14
C PRO A 94 26.65 -46.01 -8.66
#